data_AF-A0A563EWE3-F1
#
_entry.id   AF-A0A563EWE3-F1
#
_cell.length_a   1.000
_cell.length_b   1.000
_cell.length_c   1.000
_cell.angle_alpha   90.00
_cell.angle_beta   90.00
_cell.angle_gamma   90.00
#
_symmetry.space_group_name_H-M   'P 1'
#
loop_
_entity.id
_entity.type
_entity.pdbx_description
1 polymer ?
#
loop_
_entity_poly.entity_id
_entity_poly.type
_entity_poly.pdbx_seq_one_letter_code
_entity_poly.pdbx_strand_id
1 'polypeptide(L)'
;MTVESRTELVPLRTWFGLRWRGYDRTEVDDYVAELETDLRLVTADRDAAEARVEVLANRLKALQEENSVLQEGLHRICLTPIDPKGLPERLARMVQLAEEERREVVRDAQIKALMIVAEAEARQHDLEDEAAAKREEAKEDFRLAMSLRRAEALRALAELRDIAMDEAARIVAEAKLEASVIVS
;
A
#
# COMPACT_ATOMS: atom_id res chain seq x y z
N MET A 1 -25.51 -3.31 8.92
CA MET A 1 -25.17 -1.91 9.25
C MET A 1 -26.42 -1.29 9.84
N THR A 2 -26.40 -1.06 11.14
CA THR A 2 -27.48 -0.51 11.95
C THR A 2 -27.70 0.95 11.56
N VAL A 3 -28.88 1.25 11.02
CA VAL A 3 -29.31 2.64 10.85
C VAL A 3 -29.71 3.14 12.23
N GLU A 4 -28.71 3.57 13.01
CA GLU A 4 -28.88 4.40 14.20
C GLU A 4 -29.31 5.80 13.77
N SER A 5 -30.50 5.92 13.20
CA SER A 5 -31.21 7.18 13.27
C SER A 5 -31.88 7.20 14.64
N ARG A 6 -31.14 7.65 15.66
CA ARG A 6 -31.76 8.13 16.90
C ARG A 6 -32.73 9.23 16.49
N THR A 7 -34.00 8.88 16.29
CA THR A 7 -35.09 9.83 16.39
C THR A 7 -35.06 10.28 17.84
N GLU A 8 -34.33 11.36 18.11
CA GLU A 8 -34.50 12.14 19.32
C GLU A 8 -35.92 12.69 19.26
N LEU A 9 -36.87 11.88 19.73
CA LEU A 9 -38.20 12.35 20.05
C LEU A 9 -38.00 13.45 21.09
N VAL A 10 -38.15 14.70 20.66
CA VAL A 10 -38.03 15.85 21.55
C VAL A 10 -39.05 15.64 22.68
N PRO A 11 -38.62 15.57 23.94
CA PRO A 11 -39.52 15.33 25.04
C PRO A 11 -40.51 16.51 25.13
N LEU A 12 -41.79 16.21 24.91
CA LEU A 12 -42.86 17.19 25.01
C LEU A 12 -42.80 17.88 26.37
N ARG A 13 -42.82 19.21 26.37
CA ARG A 13 -42.82 20.00 27.60
C ARG A 13 -44.15 19.74 28.32
N THR A 14 -44.08 19.11 29.48
CA THR A 14 -45.25 18.57 30.20
C THR A 14 -45.93 19.58 31.13
N TRP A 15 -45.39 20.80 31.26
CA TRP A 15 -45.87 21.80 32.22
C TRP A 15 -45.67 23.24 31.71
N PHE A 16 -46.62 24.13 32.06
CA PHE A 16 -46.58 25.58 31.81
C PHE A 16 -46.60 26.34 33.14
N GLY A 17 -46.00 27.54 33.20
CA GLY A 17 -46.08 28.45 34.33
C GLY A 17 -47.50 28.95 34.60
N LEU A 18 -47.83 29.24 35.85
CA LEU A 18 -49.14 29.74 36.26
C LEU A 18 -49.12 31.25 36.57
N ARG A 19 -50.11 32.00 36.07
CA ARG A 19 -50.44 33.37 36.48
C ARG A 19 -51.81 33.41 37.15
N TRP A 20 -52.16 34.56 37.76
CA TRP A 20 -53.48 34.74 38.41
C TRP A 20 -54.60 34.45 37.40
N ARG A 21 -55.36 33.37 37.65
CA ARG A 21 -56.39 32.78 36.78
C ARG A 21 -55.92 32.01 35.52
N GLY A 22 -54.81 31.28 35.56
CA GLY A 22 -54.54 30.22 34.55
C GLY A 22 -53.07 30.00 34.20
N TYR A 23 -52.83 29.32 33.09
CA TYR A 23 -51.50 29.16 32.49
C TYR A 23 -51.01 30.48 31.86
N ASP A 24 -49.70 30.65 31.79
CA ASP A 24 -49.11 31.76 31.05
C ASP A 24 -49.39 31.60 29.55
N ARG A 25 -50.23 32.50 29.02
CA ARG A 25 -50.70 32.42 27.64
C ARG A 25 -49.54 32.50 26.64
N THR A 26 -48.51 33.29 26.91
CA THR A 26 -47.35 33.40 26.01
C THR A 26 -46.57 32.09 25.95
N GLU A 27 -46.39 31.41 27.08
CA GLU A 27 -45.67 30.13 27.15
C GLU A 27 -46.45 29.00 26.44
N VAL A 28 -47.78 29.02 26.54
CA VAL A 28 -48.64 28.07 25.81
C VAL A 28 -48.61 28.35 24.31
N ASP A 29 -48.72 29.62 23.91
CA ASP A 29 -48.71 30.01 22.49
C ASP A 29 -47.36 29.64 21.83
N ASP A 30 -46.23 29.88 22.53
CA ASP A 30 -44.89 29.51 22.07
C ASP A 30 -44.73 27.99 21.92
N TYR A 31 -45.20 27.21 22.89
CA TYR A 31 -45.14 25.74 22.85
C TYR A 31 -46.02 25.14 21.75
N VAL A 32 -47.22 25.68 21.55
CA VAL A 32 -48.10 25.24 20.45
C VAL A 32 -47.45 25.53 19.11
N ALA A 33 -46.81 26.69 18.94
CA ALA A 33 -46.08 27.03 17.72
C ALA A 33 -44.87 26.10 17.47
N GLU A 34 -44.13 25.74 18.52
CA GLU A 34 -43.04 24.75 18.45
C GLU A 34 -43.58 23.37 18.06
N LEU A 35 -44.64 22.89 18.73
CA LEU A 35 -45.26 21.60 18.44
C LEU A 35 -45.85 21.52 17.03
N GLU A 36 -46.48 22.59 16.53
CA GLU A 36 -46.94 22.67 15.14
C GLU A 36 -45.79 22.57 14.15
N THR A 37 -44.64 23.15 14.49
CA THR A 37 -43.43 23.08 13.67
C THR A 37 -42.86 21.67 13.66
N ASP A 38 -42.77 21.01 14.82
CA ASP A 38 -42.31 19.63 14.96
C ASP A 38 -43.25 18.65 14.24
N LEU A 39 -44.56 18.83 14.34
CA LEU A 39 -45.53 17.99 13.65
C LEU A 39 -45.39 18.14 12.12
N ARG A 40 -45.17 19.36 11.62
CA ARG A 40 -44.89 19.59 10.19
C ARG A 40 -43.61 18.89 9.76
N LEU A 41 -42.55 18.93 10.58
CA LEU A 41 -41.29 18.26 10.29
C LEU A 41 -41.46 16.74 10.24
N VAL A 42 -42.08 16.13 11.24
CA VAL A 42 -42.33 14.67 11.28
C VAL A 42 -43.23 14.21 10.13
N THR A 43 -44.23 15.02 9.78
CA THR A 43 -45.09 14.72 8.62
C THR A 43 -44.29 14.74 7.33
N ALA A 44 -43.43 15.76 7.13
CA ALA A 44 -42.56 15.83 5.97
C ALA A 44 -41.56 14.66 5.90
N ASP A 45 -40.99 14.24 7.03
CA ASP A 45 -40.07 13.10 7.10
C ASP A 45 -40.78 11.78 6.81
N ARG A 46 -42.01 11.59 7.33
CA ARG A 46 -42.84 10.43 7.02
C ARG A 46 -43.15 10.38 5.52
N ASP A 47 -43.60 11.48 4.95
CA ASP A 47 -43.96 11.55 3.53
C ASP A 47 -42.73 11.28 2.64
N ALA A 48 -41.54 11.76 3.05
CA ALA A 48 -40.27 11.45 2.37
C ALA A 48 -39.88 9.97 2.50
N ALA A 49 -40.14 9.34 3.65
CA ALA A 49 -39.90 7.91 3.85
C ALA A 49 -40.87 7.05 3.01
N GLU A 50 -42.15 7.41 2.96
CA GLU A 50 -43.17 6.77 2.12
C GLU A 50 -42.77 6.84 0.63
N ALA A 51 -42.35 8.01 0.15
CA ALA A 51 -41.86 8.16 -1.23
C ALA A 51 -40.64 7.25 -1.52
N ARG A 52 -39.72 7.08 -0.58
CA ARG A 52 -38.56 6.17 -0.73
C ARG A 52 -39.00 4.71 -0.79
N VAL A 53 -39.97 4.31 0.03
CA VAL A 53 -40.53 2.95 0.02
C VAL A 53 -41.22 2.66 -1.31
N GLU A 54 -41.98 3.60 -1.86
CA GLU A 54 -42.61 3.44 -3.17
C GLU A 54 -41.59 3.27 -4.30
N VAL A 55 -40.53 4.09 -4.32
CA VAL A 55 -39.46 3.98 -5.32
C VAL A 55 -38.77 2.62 -5.24
N LEU A 56 -38.44 2.16 -4.03
CA LEU A 56 -37.81 0.84 -3.83
C LEU A 56 -38.75 -0.31 -4.21
N ALA A 57 -40.04 -0.22 -3.89
CA ALA A 57 -41.04 -1.21 -4.27
C ALA A 57 -41.18 -1.31 -5.79
N ASN A 58 -41.18 -0.17 -6.49
CA ASN A 58 -41.22 -0.14 -7.96
C ASN A 58 -39.95 -0.72 -8.57
N ARG A 59 -38.77 -0.45 -7.99
CA ARG A 59 -37.50 -1.04 -8.42
C ARG A 59 -37.47 -2.56 -8.24
N LEU A 60 -37.98 -3.06 -7.11
CA LEU A 60 -38.08 -4.50 -6.84
C LEU A 60 -39.03 -5.18 -7.83
N LYS A 61 -40.19 -4.58 -8.11
CA LYS A 61 -41.12 -5.12 -9.12
C LYS A 61 -40.47 -5.18 -10.50
N ALA A 62 -39.78 -4.12 -10.93
CA ALA A 62 -39.05 -4.12 -12.20
C ALA A 62 -37.99 -5.24 -12.27
N LEU A 63 -37.20 -5.42 -11.21
CA LEU A 63 -36.20 -6.50 -11.15
C LEU A 63 -36.83 -7.90 -11.09
N GLN A 64 -38.00 -8.05 -10.49
CA GLN A 64 -38.73 -9.32 -10.47
C GLN A 64 -39.25 -9.67 -11.86
N GLU A 65 -39.73 -8.68 -12.62
CA GLU A 65 -40.21 -8.85 -13.99
C GLU A 65 -39.05 -9.10 -14.98
N GLU A 66 -37.91 -8.43 -14.80
CA GLU A 66 -36.69 -8.77 -15.54
C GLU A 66 -36.24 -10.20 -15.28
N ASN A 67 -36.27 -10.66 -14.02
CA ASN A 67 -35.91 -12.03 -13.67
C ASN A 67 -36.88 -13.06 -14.27
N SER A 68 -38.19 -12.81 -14.25
CA SER A 68 -39.15 -13.73 -14.86
C SER A 68 -38.94 -13.83 -16.37
N VAL A 69 -38.69 -12.71 -17.06
CA VAL A 69 -38.37 -12.69 -18.50
C VAL A 69 -37.08 -13.45 -18.80
N LEU A 70 -36.03 -13.26 -18.00
CA LEU A 70 -34.78 -14.01 -18.15
C LEU A 70 -34.98 -15.51 -17.91
N GLN A 71 -35.74 -15.88 -16.88
CA GLN A 71 -36.06 -17.28 -16.59
C GLN A 71 -36.90 -17.92 -17.69
N GLU A 72 -37.88 -17.22 -18.25
CA GLU A 72 -38.66 -17.68 -19.40
C GLU A 72 -37.80 -17.79 -20.65
N GLY A 73 -36.88 -16.86 -20.88
CA GLY A 73 -35.93 -16.90 -21.99
C GLY A 73 -34.98 -18.10 -21.88
N LEU A 74 -34.45 -18.34 -20.68
CA LEU A 74 -33.59 -19.49 -20.39
C LEU A 74 -34.38 -20.79 -20.53
N HIS A 75 -35.58 -20.85 -19.96
CA HIS A 75 -36.48 -21.99 -20.10
C HIS A 75 -36.84 -22.25 -21.56
N ARG A 76 -37.06 -21.21 -22.37
CA ARG A 76 -37.30 -21.34 -23.82
C ARG A 76 -36.07 -21.87 -24.56
N ILE A 77 -34.88 -21.34 -24.28
CA ILE A 77 -33.62 -21.79 -24.88
C ILE A 77 -33.34 -23.26 -24.50
N CYS A 78 -33.64 -23.65 -23.26
CA CYS A 78 -33.43 -25.01 -22.76
C CYS A 78 -34.53 -25.99 -23.16
N LEU A 79 -35.79 -25.54 -23.33
CA LEU A 79 -36.94 -26.39 -23.67
C LEU A 79 -37.21 -26.50 -25.16
N THR A 80 -36.77 -25.57 -26.01
CA THR A 80 -36.73 -25.85 -27.44
C THR A 80 -35.76 -27.01 -27.62
N PRO A 81 -36.22 -28.19 -28.08
CA PRO A 81 -35.30 -29.28 -28.38
C PRO A 81 -34.28 -28.70 -29.35
N ILE A 82 -33.00 -28.74 -28.97
CA ILE A 82 -31.93 -28.30 -29.85
C ILE A 82 -32.12 -29.09 -31.15
N ASP A 83 -32.32 -28.40 -32.27
CA ASP A 83 -32.42 -29.08 -33.57
C ASP A 83 -31.16 -29.93 -33.72
N PRO A 84 -31.27 -31.27 -33.80
CA PRO A 84 -30.11 -32.16 -33.85
C PRO A 84 -29.19 -31.86 -35.04
N LYS A 85 -29.68 -31.13 -36.04
CA LYS A 85 -28.91 -30.67 -37.20
C LYS A 85 -27.98 -29.48 -36.92
N GLY A 86 -28.27 -28.65 -35.91
CA GLY A 86 -27.49 -27.45 -35.57
C GLY A 86 -26.54 -27.63 -34.37
N LEU A 87 -26.54 -28.81 -33.76
CA LEU A 87 -25.66 -29.18 -32.66
C LEU A 87 -24.17 -29.17 -33.05
N PRO A 88 -23.78 -29.70 -34.23
CA PRO A 88 -22.39 -29.71 -34.66
C PRO A 88 -21.81 -28.31 -34.85
N GLU A 89 -22.56 -27.38 -35.44
CA GLU A 89 -22.12 -26.00 -35.69
C GLU A 89 -21.93 -25.23 -34.36
N ARG A 90 -22.81 -25.46 -33.39
CA ARG A 90 -22.70 -24.84 -32.06
C ARG A 90 -21.52 -25.40 -31.27
N LEU A 91 -21.32 -26.72 -31.28
CA LEU A 91 -20.15 -27.34 -30.65
C LEU A 91 -18.85 -26.89 -31.30
N ALA A 92 -18.82 -26.80 -32.64
CA ALA A 92 -17.68 -26.24 -33.36
C ALA A 92 -17.40 -24.79 -32.94
N ARG A 93 -18.45 -23.97 -32.80
CA ARG A 93 -18.29 -22.57 -32.33
C ARG A 93 -17.82 -22.49 -30.88
N MET A 94 -18.32 -23.35 -29.99
CA MET A 94 -17.86 -23.42 -28.60
C MET A 94 -16.40 -23.86 -28.50
N VAL A 95 -15.99 -24.85 -29.28
CA VAL A 95 -14.59 -25.29 -29.34
C VAL A 95 -13.70 -24.19 -29.91
N GLN A 96 -14.14 -23.48 -30.95
CA GLN A 96 -13.41 -22.32 -31.46
C GLN A 96 -13.23 -21.24 -30.40
N LEU A 97 -14.29 -20.89 -29.68
CA LEU A 97 -14.22 -19.89 -28.60
C LEU A 97 -13.30 -20.33 -27.46
N ALA A 98 -13.39 -21.59 -27.05
CA ALA A 98 -12.52 -22.15 -26.01
C ALA A 98 -11.04 -22.17 -26.44
N GLU A 99 -10.77 -22.45 -27.72
CA GLU A 99 -9.41 -22.38 -28.27
C GLU A 99 -8.89 -20.94 -28.37
N GLU A 100 -9.75 -19.98 -28.71
CA GLU A 100 -9.42 -18.55 -28.68
C GLU A 100 -9.08 -18.09 -27.27
N GLU A 101 -9.92 -18.42 -26.28
CA GLU A 101 -9.72 -18.11 -24.87
C GLU A 101 -8.44 -18.77 -24.33
N ARG A 102 -8.20 -20.05 -24.65
CA ARG A 102 -6.97 -20.75 -24.28
C ARG A 102 -5.73 -20.04 -24.85
N ARG A 103 -5.78 -19.59 -26.11
CA ARG A 103 -4.66 -18.86 -26.71
C ARG A 103 -4.41 -17.52 -26.04
N GLU A 104 -5.47 -16.83 -25.65
CA GLU A 104 -5.36 -15.57 -24.90
C GLU A 104 -4.72 -15.79 -23.53
N VAL A 105 -5.20 -16.77 -22.76
CA VAL A 105 -4.61 -17.12 -21.46
C VAL A 105 -3.14 -17.49 -21.58
N VAL A 106 -2.77 -18.31 -22.58
CA VAL A 106 -1.37 -18.69 -22.81
C VAL A 106 -0.52 -17.48 -23.18
N ARG A 107 -1.02 -16.59 -24.04
CA ARG A 107 -0.31 -15.36 -24.43
C ARG A 107 -0.08 -14.46 -23.23
N ASP A 108 -1.09 -14.25 -22.40
CA ASP A 108 -0.99 -13.43 -21.19
C ASP A 108 -0.02 -14.03 -20.18
N ALA A 109 -0.04 -15.36 -20.01
CA ALA A 109 0.92 -16.05 -19.16
C ALA A 109 2.36 -15.89 -19.68
N GLN A 110 2.57 -15.97 -21.00
CA GLN A 110 3.89 -15.75 -21.62
C GLN A 110 4.37 -14.31 -21.42
N ILE A 111 3.52 -13.31 -21.63
CA ILE A 111 3.86 -11.90 -21.40
C ILE A 111 4.24 -11.67 -19.94
N LYS A 112 3.46 -12.19 -18.99
CA LYS A 112 3.75 -12.07 -17.55
C LYS A 112 5.07 -12.76 -17.19
N ALA A 113 5.34 -13.94 -17.74
CA ALA A 113 6.60 -14.64 -17.52
C ALA A 113 7.79 -13.81 -18.03
N LEU A 114 7.69 -13.23 -19.23
CA LEU A 114 8.74 -12.36 -19.78
C LEU A 114 8.96 -11.10 -18.91
N MET A 115 7.88 -10.49 -18.41
CA MET A 115 7.98 -9.35 -17.50
C MET A 115 8.71 -9.71 -16.20
N ILE A 116 8.38 -10.86 -15.60
CA ILE A 116 9.03 -11.33 -14.37
C ILE A 116 10.52 -11.58 -14.60
N VAL A 117 10.87 -12.22 -15.72
CA VAL A 117 12.29 -12.47 -16.07
C VAL A 117 13.03 -11.15 -16.30
N ALA A 118 12.47 -10.23 -17.08
CA ALA A 118 13.10 -8.93 -17.33
C ALA A 118 13.29 -8.12 -16.03
N GLU A 119 12.31 -8.16 -15.12
CA GLU A 119 12.43 -7.49 -13.82
C GLU A 119 13.50 -8.17 -12.94
N ALA A 120 13.58 -9.50 -12.95
CA ALA A 120 14.62 -10.22 -12.23
C ALA A 120 16.02 -9.92 -12.78
N GLU A 121 16.19 -9.87 -14.11
CA GLU A 121 17.45 -9.52 -14.77
C GLU A 121 17.87 -8.07 -14.43
N ALA A 122 16.93 -7.12 -14.47
CA ALA A 122 17.21 -5.74 -14.08
C ALA A 122 17.69 -5.64 -12.63
N ARG A 123 16.97 -6.29 -11.69
CA ARG A 123 17.38 -6.32 -10.27
C ARG A 123 18.74 -7.01 -10.08
N GLN A 124 19.02 -8.06 -10.84
CA GLN A 124 20.31 -8.74 -10.78
C GLN A 124 21.43 -7.80 -11.23
N HIS A 125 21.23 -7.07 -12.33
CA HIS A 125 22.19 -6.08 -12.82
C HIS A 125 22.45 -4.98 -11.78
N ASP A 126 21.39 -4.42 -11.18
CA ASP A 126 21.52 -3.39 -10.13
C ASP A 126 22.34 -3.91 -8.94
N LEU A 127 22.08 -5.14 -8.50
CA LEU A 127 22.83 -5.78 -7.40
C LEU A 127 24.28 -6.06 -7.79
N GLU A 128 24.55 -6.43 -9.04
CA GLU A 128 25.90 -6.63 -9.55
C GLU A 128 26.69 -5.32 -9.58
N ASP A 129 26.08 -4.23 -10.02
CA ASP A 129 26.66 -2.89 -10.03
C ASP A 129 26.94 -2.40 -8.60
N GLU A 130 25.98 -2.55 -7.69
CA GLU A 130 26.19 -2.22 -6.27
C GLU A 130 27.32 -3.04 -5.64
N ALA A 131 27.39 -4.34 -5.95
CA ALA A 131 28.44 -5.20 -5.46
C ALA A 131 29.80 -4.83 -6.05
N ALA A 132 29.86 -4.43 -7.32
CA ALA A 132 31.06 -3.93 -7.96
C ALA A 132 31.55 -2.63 -7.32
N ALA A 133 30.65 -1.67 -7.09
CA ALA A 133 30.96 -0.41 -6.41
C ALA A 133 31.53 -0.64 -5.00
N LYS A 134 30.87 -1.49 -4.19
CA LYS A 134 31.35 -1.84 -2.84
C LYS A 134 32.71 -2.53 -2.85
N ARG A 135 33.00 -3.35 -3.88
CA ARG A 135 34.33 -3.98 -4.04
C ARG A 135 35.40 -2.95 -4.37
N GLU A 136 35.11 -1.95 -5.20
CA GLU A 136 36.07 -0.88 -5.48
C GLU A 136 36.32 -0.01 -4.26
N GLU A 137 35.27 0.40 -3.54
CA GLU A 137 35.40 1.14 -2.27
C GLU A 137 36.30 0.38 -1.28
N ALA A 138 36.04 -0.92 -1.07
CA ALA A 138 36.86 -1.75 -0.18
C ALA A 138 38.33 -1.86 -0.65
N LYS A 139 38.59 -1.86 -1.96
CA LYS A 139 39.96 -1.86 -2.51
C LYS A 139 40.66 -0.53 -2.27
N GLU A 140 39.95 0.59 -2.43
CA GLU A 140 40.49 1.93 -2.16
C GLU A 140 40.84 2.12 -0.69
N ASP A 141 39.92 1.74 0.21
CA ASP A 141 40.15 1.77 1.65
C ASP A 141 41.34 0.90 2.06
N PHE A 142 41.41 -0.32 1.53
CA PHE A 142 42.53 -1.21 1.78
C PHE A 142 43.85 -0.60 1.29
N ARG A 143 43.85 0.01 0.10
CA ARG A 143 45.03 0.67 -0.46
C ARG A 143 45.48 1.84 0.41
N LEU A 144 44.56 2.66 0.90
CA LEU A 144 44.83 3.77 1.81
C LEU A 144 45.42 3.24 3.13
N ALA A 145 44.76 2.27 3.77
CA ALA A 145 45.21 1.67 5.02
C ALA A 145 46.61 1.06 4.89
N MET A 146 46.88 0.33 3.81
CA MET A 146 48.20 -0.23 3.53
C MET A 146 49.25 0.84 3.25
N SER A 147 48.88 1.95 2.59
CA SER A 147 49.80 3.07 2.36
C SER A 147 50.20 3.75 3.68
N LEU A 148 49.24 3.94 4.59
CA LEU A 148 49.48 4.51 5.93
C LEU A 148 50.39 3.60 6.74
N ARG A 149 50.05 2.31 6.83
CA ARG A 149 50.86 1.31 7.54
C ARG A 149 52.28 1.21 6.97
N ARG A 150 52.44 1.30 5.65
CA ARG A 150 53.77 1.33 5.00
C ARG A 150 54.54 2.58 5.39
N ALA A 151 53.91 3.75 5.40
CA ALA A 151 54.56 4.99 5.80
C ALA A 151 55.01 4.94 7.28
N GLU A 152 54.17 4.42 8.17
CA GLU A 152 54.52 4.20 9.57
C GLU A 152 55.69 3.22 9.73
N ALA A 153 55.66 2.08 9.03
CA ALA A 153 56.76 1.11 9.08
C ALA A 153 58.08 1.71 8.58
N LEU A 154 58.05 2.52 7.51
CA LEU A 154 59.24 3.20 7.01
C LEU A 154 59.77 4.25 8.00
N ARG A 155 58.89 4.97 8.70
CA ARG A 155 59.29 5.90 9.77
C ARG A 155 59.97 5.15 10.92
N ALA A 156 59.38 4.07 11.41
CA ALA A 156 59.97 3.26 12.47
C ALA A 156 61.34 2.68 12.08
N LEU A 157 61.51 2.24 10.83
CA LEU A 157 62.81 1.79 10.32
C LEU A 157 63.84 2.92 10.24
N ALA A 158 63.43 4.13 9.86
CA ALA A 158 64.33 5.29 9.84
C ALA A 158 64.78 5.65 11.26
N GLU A 159 63.85 5.67 12.24
CA GLU A 159 64.17 5.90 13.65
C GLU A 159 65.17 4.87 14.19
N LEU A 160 64.94 3.57 13.94
CA LEU A 160 65.88 2.51 14.35
C LEU A 160 67.25 2.66 13.70
N ARG A 161 67.29 3.03 12.40
CA ARG A 161 68.55 3.28 11.69
C ARG A 161 69.30 4.45 12.31
N ASP A 162 68.61 5.55 12.61
CA ASP A 162 69.23 6.75 13.16
C ASP A 162 69.80 6.46 14.57
N ILE A 163 69.06 5.72 15.41
CA ILE A 163 69.57 5.21 16.71
C ILE A 163 70.83 4.35 16.52
N ALA A 164 70.80 3.39 15.58
CA ALA A 164 71.93 2.52 15.32
C ALA A 164 73.17 3.29 14.78
N MET A 165 72.94 4.33 13.97
CA MET A 165 74.02 5.21 13.48
C MET A 165 74.64 6.03 14.62
N ASP A 166 73.82 6.56 15.53
CA ASP A 166 74.30 7.30 16.71
C ASP A 166 75.14 6.42 17.64
N GLU A 167 74.70 5.18 17.90
CA GLU A 167 75.46 4.20 18.69
C GLU A 167 76.78 3.83 18.03
N ALA A 168 76.77 3.53 16.72
CA ALA A 168 77.98 3.25 15.96
C ALA A 168 78.97 4.43 16.00
N ALA A 169 78.48 5.66 15.88
CA ALA A 169 79.30 6.86 15.97
C ALA A 169 79.95 7.01 17.36
N ARG A 170 79.21 6.71 18.43
CA ARG A 170 79.75 6.70 19.81
C ARG A 170 80.86 5.66 19.98
N ILE A 171 80.63 4.41 19.54
CA ILE A 171 81.62 3.33 19.63
C ILE A 171 82.91 3.70 18.87
N VAL A 172 82.79 4.25 17.67
CA VAL A 172 83.95 4.69 16.88
C VAL A 172 84.69 5.84 17.56
N ALA A 173 83.99 6.79 18.18
CA ALA A 173 84.62 7.88 18.91
C ALA A 173 85.37 7.39 20.16
N GLU A 174 84.77 6.49 20.93
CA GLU A 174 85.37 5.86 22.11
C GLU A 174 86.64 5.07 21.73
N ALA A 175 86.56 4.22 20.70
CA ALA A 175 87.71 3.45 20.21
C ALA A 175 88.86 4.37 19.72
N LYS A 176 88.55 5.51 19.11
CA LYS A 176 89.56 6.51 18.70
C LYS A 176 90.24 7.16 19.90
N LEU A 177 89.49 7.47 20.96
CA LEU A 177 90.05 8.02 22.19
C LEU A 177 90.99 7.00 22.85
N GLU A 178 90.55 5.75 23.02
CA GLU A 178 91.38 4.68 23.57
C GLU A 178 92.66 4.45 22.75
N ALA A 179 92.57 4.41 21.42
CA ALA A 179 93.74 4.27 20.56
C ALA A 179 94.75 5.43 20.72
N SER A 180 94.25 6.66 20.93
CA SER A 180 95.11 7.82 21.18
C SER A 180 95.88 7.74 22.50
N VAL A 181 95.32 7.06 23.51
CA VAL A 181 95.94 6.82 24.82
C VAL A 181 97.04 5.77 24.75
N ILE A 182 96.95 4.79 23.83
CA ILE A 182 97.95 3.73 23.66
C ILE A 182 99.18 4.20 22.85
N VAL A 183 99.02 5.22 22.01
CA VAL A 183 100.06 5.76 21.11
C VAL A 183 100.87 6.91 21.74
N SER A 184 100.51 7.37 22.96
CA SER A 184 101.28 8.33 23.77
C SER A 184 102.01 7.64 24.92
#